data_AF-A0A5E4E5G5-F1
#
_entry.id   AF-A0A5E4E5G5-F1
#
_cell.length_a   1.000
_cell.length_b   1.000
_cell.length_c   1.000
_cell.angle_alpha   90.00
_cell.angle_beta   90.00
_cell.angle_gamma   90.00
#
_symmetry.space_group_name_H-M   'P 1'
#
loop_
_entity.id
_entity.type
_entity.pdbx_description
1 polymer ?
#
loop_
_entity_poly.entity_id
_entity_poly.type
_entity_poly.pdbx_seq_one_letter_code
_entity_poly.pdbx_strand_id
1 'polypeptide(L)'
;MVATAATSSIFPIPSPNQDSGAKNAKLGPGSAGLGLKSKSASGSLQVKANAQAPSKINGTSVGLATVESGKNGDDMSSPPARTFINQLPDWSVLLAAITTIFLAAEKQWTMLDWKPKRPDMLIDPFGLGRIVQDGLVFRQNFSIRSYEIGADRTASIETLMNHLQETALNHVKTAGLLGDGFGSTPEMSVRNLIWVVTKMQVVVDRYPTWGDVVQVDTWVSASGKNGMRRDWILQDCKTGQILTRATSVWVMMNKLTRRLSKIPDEVRGEIEPFFMNSPPVVEEDSRKLLKLDDKTADYVRTGLTPRWGDLDINQHVNNVKYIGWILESAPLPILESHELSSLTLEYRRECGRDSVLQSLTAVSGADIGNLGSNGGVECQHLLRLEEGAEIVRGRTEWRPKYVNNLGIVGQLPAESA
;
A
#
# COMPACT_ATOMS: atom_id res chain seq x y z
N MET A 1 10.58 2.99 26.51
CA MET A 1 10.34 1.57 26.17
C MET A 1 9.28 1.02 27.09
N VAL A 2 8.06 0.83 26.59
CA VAL A 2 6.99 0.11 27.28
C VAL A 2 6.48 -0.92 26.28
N ALA A 3 6.83 -2.18 26.52
CA ALA A 3 6.32 -3.33 25.80
C ALA A 3 5.00 -3.73 26.47
N THR A 4 3.91 -3.77 25.70
CA THR A 4 2.65 -4.34 26.16
C THR A 4 2.45 -5.66 25.42
N ALA A 5 2.64 -6.75 26.16
CA ALA A 5 2.35 -8.11 25.72
C ALA A 5 0.83 -8.32 25.67
N ALA A 6 0.31 -8.76 24.52
CA ALA A 6 -1.06 -9.25 24.40
C ALA A 6 -1.06 -10.77 24.54
N THR A 7 -1.64 -11.27 25.62
CA THR A 7 -1.89 -12.69 25.87
C THR A 7 -3.09 -13.15 25.04
N SER A 8 -2.89 -14.15 24.17
CA SER A 8 -3.93 -14.83 23.42
C SER A 8 -4.74 -15.74 24.33
N SER A 9 -6.05 -15.51 24.41
CA SER A 9 -7.01 -16.46 24.99
C SER A 9 -7.67 -17.23 23.84
N ILE A 10 -7.36 -18.51 23.76
CA ILE A 10 -7.97 -19.46 22.83
C ILE A 10 -9.31 -19.87 23.44
N PHE A 11 -10.42 -19.56 22.74
CA PHE A 11 -11.73 -20.15 23.04
C PHE A 11 -12.13 -21.09 21.90
N PRO A 12 -12.65 -22.30 22.20
CA PRO A 12 -13.08 -23.24 21.19
C PRO A 12 -14.44 -22.85 20.58
N ILE A 13 -14.54 -23.07 19.27
CA ILE A 13 -15.76 -22.95 18.45
C ILE A 13 -16.68 -24.16 18.75
N PRO A 14 -17.98 -24.00 18.99
CA PRO A 14 -18.93 -25.10 18.89
C PRO A 14 -19.42 -25.27 17.45
N SER A 15 -19.40 -26.50 16.96
CA SER A 15 -19.95 -26.93 15.67
C SER A 15 -21.48 -26.75 15.61
N PRO A 16 -22.08 -26.52 14.43
CA PRO A 16 -23.53 -26.37 14.31
C PRO A 16 -24.24 -27.74 14.31
N ASN A 17 -25.23 -27.89 15.19
CA ASN A 17 -26.23 -28.96 15.09
C ASN A 17 -27.25 -28.61 13.99
N GLN A 18 -27.54 -29.61 13.16
CA GLN A 18 -28.73 -29.65 12.30
C GLN A 18 -29.97 -29.73 13.19
N ASP A 19 -31.01 -28.96 12.89
CA ASP A 19 -32.34 -29.25 13.41
C ASP A 19 -33.39 -29.16 12.29
N SER A 20 -34.01 -30.32 12.08
CA SER A 20 -35.25 -30.56 11.35
C SER A 20 -36.44 -30.02 12.14
N GLY A 21 -37.40 -29.39 11.44
CA GLY A 21 -38.56 -28.76 12.06
C GLY A 21 -39.61 -29.74 12.60
N ALA A 22 -40.32 -29.30 13.64
CA ALA A 22 -41.69 -29.68 13.94
C ALA A 22 -42.39 -28.63 14.83
N LYS A 23 -43.69 -28.50 14.60
CA LYS A 23 -44.64 -27.49 15.09
C LYS A 23 -45.04 -27.71 16.58
N ASN A 24 -45.30 -26.63 17.34
CA ASN A 24 -46.65 -26.26 17.86
C ASN A 24 -46.65 -25.20 19.00
N ALA A 25 -47.64 -24.29 18.88
CA ALA A 25 -48.54 -23.70 19.89
C ALA A 25 -48.05 -22.79 21.06
N LYS A 26 -48.40 -21.49 20.92
CA LYS A 26 -49.15 -20.59 21.86
C LYS A 26 -48.95 -20.69 23.39
N LEU A 27 -48.54 -19.56 24.01
CA LEU A 27 -49.28 -18.75 25.02
C LEU A 27 -48.36 -17.64 25.63
N GLY A 28 -48.91 -16.45 25.90
CA GLY A 28 -48.22 -15.30 26.50
C GLY A 28 -48.27 -15.25 28.04
N PRO A 29 -48.32 -14.05 28.68
CA PRO A 29 -47.14 -13.26 29.09
C PRO A 29 -47.09 -12.91 30.59
N GLY A 30 -45.95 -12.40 31.09
CA GLY A 30 -45.77 -11.75 32.41
C GLY A 30 -44.30 -11.84 32.86
N SER A 31 -43.52 -10.80 33.17
CA SER A 31 -43.61 -9.59 34.02
C SER A 31 -42.65 -9.71 35.23
N ALA A 32 -41.94 -8.61 35.52
CA ALA A 32 -41.12 -8.30 36.71
C ALA A 32 -39.86 -9.17 36.95
N GLY A 33 -38.72 -8.67 37.44
CA GLY A 33 -38.33 -7.40 38.03
C GLY A 33 -37.10 -7.63 38.93
N LEU A 34 -36.36 -6.55 39.23
CA LEU A 34 -35.24 -6.43 40.20
C LEU A 34 -33.93 -7.15 39.82
N GLY A 35 -32.73 -6.53 39.76
CA GLY A 35 -32.22 -5.34 40.43
C GLY A 35 -31.35 -5.75 41.62
N LEU A 36 -30.01 -5.65 41.54
CA LEU A 36 -29.14 -5.45 42.70
C LEU A 36 -27.76 -4.88 42.27
N LYS A 37 -27.41 -3.73 42.86
CA LYS A 37 -26.07 -3.13 42.87
C LYS A 37 -25.23 -3.75 44.00
N SER A 38 -23.91 -3.80 43.84
CA SER A 38 -22.98 -3.56 44.96
C SER A 38 -21.69 -2.87 44.48
N LYS A 39 -21.11 -2.05 45.36
CA LYS A 39 -19.97 -1.13 45.18
C LYS A 39 -18.72 -1.68 45.91
N SER A 40 -17.57 -1.05 45.59
CA SER A 40 -16.34 -0.91 46.41
C SER A 40 -15.34 -2.07 46.29
N ALA A 41 -14.00 -1.93 46.30
CA ALA A 41 -13.11 -0.87 46.76
C ALA A 41 -11.73 -0.93 46.05
N SER A 42 -10.93 0.11 46.25
CA SER A 42 -9.56 0.35 45.77
C SER A 42 -8.48 -0.52 46.41
N GLY A 43 -7.41 -0.80 45.66
CA GLY A 43 -6.15 -1.34 46.20
C GLY A 43 -4.95 -1.09 45.27
N SER A 44 -4.07 -0.18 45.66
CA SER A 44 -2.79 0.16 45.01
C SER A 44 -1.78 -0.99 45.14
N LEU A 45 -1.10 -1.37 44.05
CA LEU A 45 0.00 -2.34 44.05
C LEU A 45 1.29 -1.71 43.53
N GLN A 46 2.30 -1.69 44.39
CA GLN A 46 3.67 -1.27 44.12
C GLN A 46 4.45 -2.41 43.42
N VAL A 47 5.27 -2.04 42.43
CA VAL A 47 6.14 -2.92 41.66
C VAL A 47 7.50 -3.06 42.37
N LYS A 48 7.96 -4.30 42.60
CA LYS A 48 9.34 -4.62 42.98
C LYS A 48 9.93 -5.59 41.96
N ALA A 49 10.97 -5.14 41.25
CA ALA A 49 11.76 -5.95 40.34
C ALA A 49 12.76 -6.81 41.12
N ASN A 50 12.88 -8.09 40.78
CA ASN A 50 13.93 -8.97 41.30
C ASN A 50 14.52 -9.75 40.12
N ALA A 51 15.78 -9.46 39.78
CA ALA A 51 16.54 -10.16 38.75
C ALA A 51 17.43 -11.22 39.43
N GLN A 52 17.33 -12.47 39.01
CA GLN A 52 18.29 -13.53 39.37
C GLN A 52 18.79 -14.21 38.10
N ALA A 53 20.12 -14.31 37.99
CA ALA A 53 20.84 -15.01 36.92
C ALA A 53 20.95 -16.51 37.25
N PRO A 54 20.96 -17.42 36.25
CA PRO A 54 21.15 -18.84 36.51
C PRO A 54 22.64 -19.23 36.60
N SER A 55 22.91 -20.14 37.53
CA SER A 55 24.20 -20.78 37.81
C SER A 55 24.46 -22.03 36.94
N LYS A 56 25.75 -22.38 36.83
CA LYS A 56 26.35 -23.41 35.96
C LYS A 56 26.41 -24.82 36.59
N ILE A 57 26.29 -25.83 35.72
CA ILE A 57 27.03 -27.12 35.61
C ILE A 57 26.69 -28.32 36.53
N ASN A 58 26.39 -29.46 35.88
CA ASN A 58 26.93 -30.83 36.04
C ASN A 58 26.48 -31.61 34.78
N GLY A 59 27.25 -32.41 34.00
CA GLY A 59 28.48 -33.16 34.23
C GLY A 59 28.17 -34.67 34.16
N THR A 60 28.30 -35.33 32.99
CA THR A 60 28.45 -36.80 32.92
C THR A 60 29.25 -37.20 31.67
N SER A 61 30.28 -38.03 31.87
CA SER A 61 31.21 -38.56 30.87
C SER A 61 31.09 -40.08 30.76
N VAL A 62 31.08 -40.65 29.55
CA VAL A 62 31.54 -42.02 29.17
C VAL A 62 31.72 -41.97 27.63
N GLY A 63 32.74 -42.51 26.95
CA GLY A 63 33.88 -43.34 27.30
C GLY A 63 34.84 -43.44 26.09
N LEU A 64 36.05 -43.86 26.37
CA LEU A 64 37.24 -43.97 25.51
C LEU A 64 37.22 -45.28 24.71
N ALA A 65 37.68 -45.26 23.46
CA ALA A 65 38.25 -46.43 22.78
C ALA A 65 39.42 -46.01 21.89
N THR A 66 40.59 -46.56 22.23
CA THR A 66 41.93 -46.39 21.67
C THR A 66 42.18 -47.42 20.56
N VAL A 67 42.91 -47.03 19.50
CA VAL A 67 43.78 -47.93 18.71
C VAL A 67 45.04 -47.14 18.26
N GLU A 68 46.21 -47.59 18.72
CA GLU A 68 47.57 -47.22 18.28
C GLU A 68 47.86 -47.89 16.90
N SER A 69 48.81 -47.54 16.03
CA SER A 69 50.23 -47.17 16.18
C SER A 69 50.80 -46.86 14.77
N GLY A 70 51.82 -46.00 14.65
CA GLY A 70 52.57 -45.81 13.40
C GLY A 70 53.60 -44.66 13.44
N LYS A 71 54.88 -45.01 13.60
CA LYS A 71 56.07 -44.19 13.93
C LYS A 71 56.65 -43.25 12.83
N ASN A 72 57.34 -42.22 13.35
CA ASN A 72 58.48 -41.42 12.82
C ASN A 72 58.19 -40.44 11.66
N GLY A 73 58.68 -39.19 11.61
CA GLY A 73 59.62 -38.41 12.42
C GLY A 73 59.72 -36.99 11.79
N ASP A 74 60.34 -36.07 12.52
CA ASP A 74 60.81 -34.72 12.16
C ASP A 74 59.86 -33.49 12.23
N ASP A 75 60.44 -32.49 12.91
CA ASP A 75 60.28 -31.03 12.86
C ASP A 75 59.26 -30.23 13.71
N MET A 76 59.90 -29.31 14.45
CA MET A 76 59.49 -28.00 14.96
C MET A 76 58.24 -27.82 15.83
N SER A 77 58.49 -27.29 17.04
CA SER A 77 57.50 -26.71 17.93
C SER A 77 56.75 -25.53 17.29
N SER A 78 55.43 -25.65 17.16
CA SER A 78 54.52 -24.53 16.85
C SER A 78 53.72 -24.13 18.09
N PRO A 79 53.47 -22.83 18.34
CA PRO A 79 52.59 -22.39 19.42
C PRO A 79 51.13 -22.60 19.02
N PRO A 80 50.18 -22.71 19.98
CA PRO A 80 48.80 -23.07 19.67
C PRO A 80 48.14 -21.98 18.81
N ALA A 81 47.32 -22.43 17.85
CA ALA A 81 46.57 -21.57 16.94
C ALA A 81 45.71 -20.56 17.72
N ARG A 82 45.99 -19.28 17.52
CA ARG A 82 45.18 -18.17 18.04
C ARG A 82 43.87 -18.13 17.25
N THR A 83 42.76 -18.38 17.93
CA THR A 83 41.41 -18.22 17.38
C THR A 83 41.16 -16.77 16.96
N PHE A 84 40.53 -16.62 15.79
CA PHE A 84 40.18 -15.42 15.02
C PHE A 84 39.44 -14.27 15.78
N ILE A 85 39.22 -14.40 17.08
CA ILE A 85 38.39 -13.50 17.89
C ILE A 85 39.18 -12.32 18.49
N ASN A 86 40.53 -12.36 18.48
CA ASN A 86 41.36 -11.29 19.03
C ASN A 86 41.89 -10.28 17.99
N GLN A 87 41.27 -10.18 16.81
CA GLN A 87 41.66 -9.25 15.74
C GLN A 87 40.51 -8.34 15.25
N LEU A 88 39.49 -8.10 16.08
CA LEU A 88 38.47 -7.10 15.73
C LEU A 88 38.96 -5.70 16.13
N PRO A 89 38.84 -4.68 15.25
CA PRO A 89 39.15 -3.30 15.59
C PRO A 89 38.27 -2.80 16.74
N ASP A 90 38.83 -1.94 17.59
CA ASP A 90 38.14 -1.35 18.73
C ASP A 90 36.99 -0.44 18.25
N TRP A 91 35.76 -0.95 18.32
CA TRP A 91 34.53 -0.27 17.92
C TRP A 91 34.24 1.00 18.74
N SER A 92 34.92 1.20 19.88
CA SER A 92 34.77 2.39 20.72
C SER A 92 35.26 3.67 20.00
N VAL A 93 36.29 3.56 19.16
CA VAL A 93 36.84 4.67 18.39
C VAL A 93 35.88 5.10 17.28
N LEU A 94 35.21 4.13 16.64
CA LEU A 94 34.20 4.40 15.62
C LEU A 94 32.97 5.10 16.21
N LEU A 95 32.52 4.63 17.39
CA LEU A 95 31.40 5.26 18.09
C LEU A 95 31.72 6.71 18.49
N ALA A 96 32.94 6.95 19.02
CA ALA A 96 33.39 8.28 19.42
C ALA A 96 33.50 9.26 18.23
N ALA A 97 33.95 8.78 17.07
CA ALA A 97 34.01 9.57 15.85
C ALA A 97 32.60 9.96 15.37
N ILE A 98 31.66 9.03 15.39
CA ILE A 98 30.25 9.29 15.01
C ILE A 98 29.64 10.33 15.96
N THR A 99 29.80 10.17 17.27
CA THR A 99 29.25 11.14 18.25
C THR A 99 29.85 12.53 18.08
N THR A 100 31.13 12.63 17.72
CA THR A 100 31.80 13.92 17.51
C THR A 100 31.30 14.61 16.24
N ILE A 101 31.02 13.85 15.18
CA ILE A 101 30.41 14.38 13.94
C ILE A 101 29.00 14.89 14.22
N PHE A 102 28.19 14.18 15.02
CA PHE A 102 26.84 14.62 15.41
C PHE A 102 26.87 15.89 16.26
N LEU A 103 27.78 15.99 17.24
CA LEU A 103 27.94 17.21 18.05
C LEU A 103 28.46 18.41 17.24
N ALA A 104 29.36 18.17 16.28
CA ALA A 104 29.83 19.22 15.38
C ALA A 104 28.73 19.70 14.43
N ALA A 105 27.88 18.78 13.95
CA ALA A 105 26.70 19.11 13.17
C ALA A 105 25.71 19.94 14.00
N GLU A 106 25.33 19.53 15.21
CA GLU A 106 24.42 20.32 16.07
C GLU A 106 24.92 21.76 16.29
N LYS A 107 26.23 21.95 16.49
CA LYS A 107 26.82 23.28 16.72
C LYS A 107 26.84 24.16 15.47
N GLN A 108 26.80 23.57 14.28
CA GLN A 108 26.76 24.29 13.00
C GLN A 108 25.32 24.69 12.62
N TRP A 109 24.31 23.95 13.10
CA TRP A 109 22.90 24.25 12.86
C TRP A 109 22.39 25.43 13.71
N THR A 110 22.97 25.66 14.89
CA THR A 110 22.63 26.80 15.76
C THR A 110 23.18 28.15 15.26
N MET A 111 23.96 28.18 14.18
CA MET A 111 24.57 29.40 13.61
C MET A 111 24.03 29.79 12.22
N LEU A 112 23.03 29.08 11.68
CA LEU A 112 22.36 29.54 10.47
C LEU A 112 21.26 30.55 10.81
N ASP A 113 21.59 31.84 10.76
CA ASP A 113 20.62 32.93 10.71
C ASP A 113 19.76 32.81 9.44
N TRP A 114 18.65 32.08 9.55
CA TRP A 114 17.67 31.92 8.48
C TRP A 114 16.83 33.20 8.34
N LYS A 115 17.20 34.08 7.41
CA LYS A 115 16.31 35.16 6.96
C LYS A 115 15.24 34.57 6.03
N PRO A 116 13.93 34.77 6.31
CA PRO A 116 12.88 34.22 5.46
C PRO A 116 12.87 34.96 4.11
N LYS A 117 13.26 34.26 3.04
CA LYS A 117 12.93 34.66 1.67
C LYS A 117 11.43 34.41 1.45
N ARG A 118 10.83 35.23 0.59
CA ARG A 118 9.38 35.34 0.30
C ARG A 118 8.65 33.98 0.24
N PRO A 119 7.42 33.89 0.75
CA PRO A 119 6.68 32.63 0.96
C PRO A 119 6.37 31.84 -0.33
N ASP A 120 6.46 32.46 -1.51
CA ASP A 120 5.99 31.84 -2.76
C ASP A 120 7.00 30.87 -3.42
N MET A 121 8.21 30.72 -2.88
CA MET A 121 9.26 29.83 -3.45
C MET A 121 9.87 28.85 -2.44
N LEU A 122 9.18 28.51 -1.35
CA LEU A 122 9.60 27.38 -0.51
C LEU A 122 9.23 26.07 -1.21
N ILE A 123 10.21 25.53 -1.95
CA ILE A 123 10.31 24.09 -2.20
C ILE A 123 10.23 23.45 -0.82
N ASP A 124 9.26 22.56 -0.61
CA ASP A 124 9.14 21.78 0.61
C ASP A 124 10.42 20.94 0.79
N PRO A 125 11.37 21.34 1.66
CA PRO A 125 12.71 20.76 1.68
C PRO A 125 12.68 19.31 2.18
N PHE A 126 11.60 18.92 2.86
CA PHE A 126 11.45 17.64 3.53
C PHE A 126 10.42 16.73 2.84
N GLY A 127 9.75 17.20 1.78
CA GLY A 127 8.72 16.43 1.08
C GLY A 127 7.50 16.08 1.97
N LEU A 128 7.25 16.86 3.02
CA LEU A 128 6.14 16.67 3.97
C LEU A 128 4.76 17.03 3.38
N GLY A 129 4.76 17.69 2.22
CA GLY A 129 3.59 18.25 1.58
C GLY A 129 3.04 19.49 2.30
N ARG A 130 2.15 20.21 1.62
CA ARG A 130 1.51 21.42 2.15
C ARG A 130 0.11 21.58 1.57
N ILE A 131 -0.73 22.30 2.30
CA ILE A 131 -2.02 22.74 1.78
C ILE A 131 -1.83 24.08 1.05
N VAL A 132 -2.43 24.20 -0.13
CA VAL A 132 -2.44 25.38 -1.01
C VAL A 132 -3.88 25.68 -1.45
N GLN A 133 -4.08 26.78 -2.20
CA GLN A 133 -5.39 27.21 -2.71
C GLN A 133 -6.45 27.28 -1.59
N ASP A 134 -6.24 28.22 -0.67
CA ASP A 134 -7.17 28.55 0.43
C ASP A 134 -7.54 27.38 1.35
N GLY A 135 -6.69 26.36 1.45
CA GLY A 135 -6.94 25.24 2.35
C GLY A 135 -7.47 23.97 1.66
N LEU A 136 -7.75 24.01 0.35
CA LEU A 136 -8.54 22.98 -0.33
C LEU A 136 -7.71 21.95 -1.10
N VAL A 137 -6.49 22.30 -1.49
CA VAL A 137 -5.61 21.40 -2.26
C VAL A 137 -4.40 21.03 -1.43
N PHE A 138 -4.13 19.74 -1.35
CA PHE A 138 -2.87 19.25 -0.81
C PHE A 138 -1.87 18.98 -1.93
N ARG A 139 -0.64 19.45 -1.74
CA ARG A 139 0.46 19.36 -2.70
C ARG A 139 1.66 18.69 -2.04
N GLN A 140 2.20 17.65 -2.68
CA GLN A 140 3.40 16.95 -2.20
C GLN A 140 4.30 16.53 -3.36
N ASN A 141 5.62 16.59 -3.14
CA ASN A 141 6.61 16.18 -4.14
C ASN A 141 7.16 14.80 -3.82
N PHE A 142 7.34 13.98 -4.86
CA PHE A 142 7.96 12.65 -4.77
C PHE A 142 9.12 12.58 -5.74
N SER A 143 10.28 12.13 -5.26
CA SER A 143 11.37 11.72 -6.14
C SER A 143 11.18 10.25 -6.48
N ILE A 144 11.14 9.92 -7.78
CA ILE A 144 11.00 8.55 -8.27
C ILE A 144 12.25 7.76 -7.89
N ARG A 145 12.04 6.71 -7.09
CA ARG A 145 13.10 5.87 -6.52
C ARG A 145 13.47 4.74 -7.46
N SER A 146 14.62 4.12 -7.22
CA SER A 146 15.16 3.08 -8.10
C SER A 146 14.33 1.80 -8.13
N TYR A 147 13.61 1.47 -7.07
CA TYR A 147 12.73 0.29 -6.99
C TYR A 147 11.30 0.56 -7.45
N GLU A 148 10.99 1.81 -7.81
CA GLU A 148 9.66 2.24 -8.24
C GLU A 148 9.49 2.20 -9.77
N ILE A 149 10.57 1.88 -10.49
CA ILE A 149 10.61 1.76 -11.94
C ILE A 149 10.63 0.31 -12.40
N GLY A 150 10.07 0.05 -13.58
CA GLY A 150 10.14 -1.23 -14.26
C GLY A 150 11.45 -1.44 -15.03
N ALA A 151 11.55 -2.59 -15.70
CA ALA A 151 12.70 -2.93 -16.55
C ALA A 151 12.87 -1.96 -17.75
N ASP A 152 11.80 -1.26 -18.12
CA ASP A 152 11.74 -0.20 -19.12
C ASP A 152 12.13 1.19 -18.59
N ARG A 153 12.61 1.28 -17.34
CA ARG A 153 13.11 2.49 -16.67
C ARG A 153 12.05 3.58 -16.41
N THR A 154 10.77 3.25 -16.58
CA THR A 154 9.63 4.11 -16.27
C THR A 154 8.99 3.67 -14.97
N ALA A 155 8.36 4.60 -14.24
CA ALA A 155 7.61 4.26 -13.04
C ALA A 155 6.46 3.29 -13.36
N SER A 156 6.20 2.34 -12.45
CA SER A 156 5.05 1.45 -12.62
C SER A 156 3.71 2.19 -12.35
N ILE A 157 2.60 1.67 -12.87
CA ILE A 157 1.27 2.18 -12.50
C ILE A 157 1.01 2.02 -11.00
N GLU A 158 1.51 0.95 -10.36
CA GLU A 158 1.41 0.77 -8.91
C GLU A 158 2.12 1.91 -8.17
N THR A 159 3.30 2.35 -8.64
CA THR A 159 4.03 3.49 -8.06
C THR A 159 3.18 4.75 -8.12
N LEU A 160 2.62 5.09 -9.29
CA LEU A 160 1.79 6.27 -9.43
C LEU A 160 0.60 6.22 -8.46
N MET A 161 -0.08 5.08 -8.40
CA MET A 161 -1.22 4.84 -7.51
C MET A 161 -0.86 4.92 -6.03
N ASN A 162 0.32 4.44 -5.64
CA ASN A 162 0.83 4.60 -4.28
C ASN A 162 1.03 6.09 -3.92
N HIS A 163 1.58 6.90 -4.84
CA HIS A 163 1.68 8.35 -4.62
C HIS A 163 0.30 9.02 -4.49
N LEU A 164 -0.68 8.63 -5.31
CA LEU A 164 -2.05 9.14 -5.19
C LEU A 164 -2.69 8.78 -3.85
N GLN A 165 -2.51 7.54 -3.38
CA GLN A 165 -3.02 7.08 -2.09
C GLN A 165 -2.34 7.81 -0.91
N GLU A 166 -1.01 7.93 -0.94
CA GLU A 166 -0.23 8.62 0.10
C GLU A 166 -0.65 10.10 0.22
N THR A 167 -0.76 10.81 -0.90
CA THR A 167 -1.20 12.22 -0.90
C THR A 167 -2.64 12.38 -0.42
N ALA A 168 -3.53 11.43 -0.71
CA ALA A 168 -4.90 11.48 -0.21
C ALA A 168 -4.95 11.43 1.32
N LEU A 169 -4.11 10.61 1.94
CA LEU A 169 -4.05 10.44 3.39
C LEU A 169 -3.36 11.62 4.06
N ASN A 170 -2.26 12.09 3.47
CA ASN A 170 -1.55 13.27 3.95
C ASN A 170 -2.42 14.52 3.85
N HIS A 171 -3.29 14.62 2.83
CA HIS A 171 -4.32 15.65 2.76
C HIS A 171 -5.25 15.58 3.97
N VAL A 172 -5.90 14.44 4.23
CA VAL A 172 -6.85 14.29 5.36
C VAL A 172 -6.16 14.56 6.72
N LYS A 173 -4.93 14.08 6.88
CA LYS A 173 -4.10 14.32 8.07
C LYS A 173 -3.81 15.81 8.27
N THR A 174 -3.35 16.49 7.23
CA THR A 174 -2.96 17.91 7.32
C THR A 174 -4.18 18.82 7.47
N ALA A 175 -5.33 18.42 6.92
CA ALA A 175 -6.61 19.09 7.10
C ALA A 175 -7.20 18.96 8.52
N GLY A 176 -6.58 18.15 9.40
CA GLY A 176 -7.07 17.90 10.76
C GLY A 176 -8.31 17.00 10.80
N LEU A 177 -8.62 16.32 9.71
CA LEU A 177 -9.76 15.41 9.57
C LEU A 177 -9.43 13.96 9.91
N LEU A 178 -8.18 13.67 10.29
CA LEU A 178 -7.77 12.33 10.68
C LEU A 178 -8.13 12.08 12.14
N GLY A 179 -9.12 11.22 12.37
CA GLY A 179 -9.46 10.69 13.68
C GLY A 179 -8.51 9.57 14.12
N ASP A 180 -9.05 8.55 14.77
CA ASP A 180 -8.33 7.37 15.26
C ASP A 180 -7.95 6.35 14.16
N GLY A 181 -8.29 6.62 12.90
CA GLY A 181 -8.18 5.67 11.79
C GLY A 181 -7.65 6.28 10.50
N PHE A 182 -7.41 5.40 9.53
CA PHE A 182 -6.93 5.75 8.20
C PHE A 182 -8.03 6.46 7.39
N GLY A 183 -7.92 7.78 7.24
CA GLY A 183 -8.87 8.59 6.46
C GLY A 183 -10.28 8.73 7.07
N SER A 184 -10.50 8.31 8.32
CA SER A 184 -11.81 8.43 8.99
C SER A 184 -11.86 9.68 9.86
N THR A 185 -12.92 10.47 9.73
CA THR A 185 -13.13 11.66 10.57
C THR A 185 -13.61 11.28 11.97
N PRO A 186 -13.48 12.17 12.97
CA PRO A 186 -14.01 11.92 14.30
C PRO A 186 -15.47 11.46 14.32
N GLU A 187 -16.37 12.15 13.61
CA GLU A 187 -17.78 11.77 13.58
C GLU A 187 -18.04 10.44 12.85
N MET A 188 -17.20 10.07 11.87
CA MET A 188 -17.25 8.76 11.23
C MET A 188 -16.86 7.64 12.18
N SER A 189 -15.78 7.83 12.94
CA SER A 189 -15.26 6.83 13.87
C SER A 189 -16.29 6.48 14.94
N VAL A 190 -16.95 7.48 15.53
CA VAL A 190 -18.02 7.27 16.52
C VAL A 190 -19.22 6.49 15.95
N ARG A 191 -19.48 6.61 14.64
CA ARG A 191 -20.60 5.95 13.95
C ARG A 191 -20.21 4.64 13.25
N ASN A 192 -18.99 4.15 13.43
CA ASN A 192 -18.46 2.97 12.75
C ASN A 192 -18.55 3.08 11.21
N LEU A 193 -18.26 4.26 10.66
CA LEU A 193 -18.26 4.50 9.22
C LEU A 193 -16.83 4.48 8.65
N ILE A 194 -16.70 4.02 7.41
CA ILE A 194 -15.46 4.07 6.61
C ILE A 194 -15.74 4.59 5.21
N TRP A 195 -14.72 5.16 4.61
CA TRP A 195 -14.68 5.41 3.18
C TRP A 195 -14.27 4.15 2.44
N VAL A 196 -15.02 3.80 1.40
CA VAL A 196 -14.66 2.77 0.44
C VAL A 196 -14.66 3.37 -0.97
N VAL A 197 -13.64 3.04 -1.77
CA VAL A 197 -13.57 3.43 -3.18
C VAL A 197 -14.54 2.56 -3.96
N THR A 198 -15.36 3.16 -4.83
CA THR A 198 -16.25 2.43 -5.74
C THR A 198 -15.80 2.51 -7.18
N LYS A 199 -15.20 3.64 -7.58
CA LYS A 199 -14.71 3.87 -8.94
C LYS A 199 -13.37 4.60 -8.91
N MET A 200 -12.45 4.21 -9.78
CA MET A 200 -11.17 4.88 -9.99
C MET A 200 -10.93 5.03 -11.50
N GLN A 201 -10.52 6.20 -11.94
CA GLN A 201 -10.11 6.46 -13.31
C GLN A 201 -8.76 7.16 -13.30
N VAL A 202 -7.83 6.67 -14.11
CA VAL A 202 -6.48 7.19 -14.23
C VAL A 202 -6.15 7.30 -15.71
N VAL A 203 -5.66 8.46 -16.11
CA VAL A 203 -5.13 8.73 -17.45
C VAL A 203 -3.67 9.11 -17.29
N VAL A 204 -2.79 8.35 -17.92
CA VAL A 204 -1.34 8.55 -17.87
C VAL A 204 -0.88 9.07 -19.22
N ASP A 205 -0.53 10.35 -19.29
CA ASP A 205 -0.01 10.99 -20.49
C ASP A 205 1.46 10.61 -20.72
N ARG A 206 2.26 10.51 -19.65
CA ARG A 206 3.65 10.04 -19.68
C ARG A 206 4.09 9.49 -18.33
N TYR A 207 4.83 8.39 -18.31
CA TYR A 207 5.43 7.87 -17.08
C TYR A 207 6.73 8.63 -16.73
N PRO A 208 6.93 9.00 -15.45
CA PRO A 208 8.20 9.58 -15.00
C PRO A 208 9.28 8.50 -14.92
N THR A 209 10.55 8.91 -14.96
CA THR A 209 11.71 8.02 -14.91
C THR A 209 12.48 8.18 -13.60
N TRP A 210 13.45 7.29 -13.35
CA TRP A 210 14.24 7.35 -12.13
C TRP A 210 14.98 8.70 -11.97
N GLY A 211 14.90 9.28 -10.77
CA GLY A 211 15.50 10.59 -10.47
C GLY A 211 14.66 11.78 -10.90
N ASP A 212 13.54 11.58 -11.59
CA ASP A 212 12.55 12.63 -11.77
C ASP A 212 11.87 12.98 -10.44
N VAL A 213 11.45 14.23 -10.32
CA VAL A 213 10.68 14.73 -9.19
C VAL A 213 9.31 15.12 -9.73
N VAL A 214 8.27 14.52 -9.15
CA VAL A 214 6.88 14.76 -9.53
C VAL A 214 6.16 15.47 -8.39
N GLN A 215 5.32 16.44 -8.73
CA GLN A 215 4.41 17.11 -7.81
C GLN A 215 3.03 16.50 -7.97
N VAL A 216 2.42 16.09 -6.86
CA VAL A 216 1.07 15.55 -6.81
C VAL A 216 0.18 16.53 -6.06
N ASP A 217 -0.84 17.03 -6.76
CA ASP A 217 -1.90 17.86 -6.21
C ASP A 217 -3.17 17.01 -6.07
N THR A 218 -3.84 17.09 -4.93
CA THR A 218 -5.12 16.41 -4.68
C THR A 218 -6.10 17.27 -3.91
N TRP A 219 -7.37 17.14 -4.26
CA TRP A 219 -8.48 17.80 -3.58
C TRP A 219 -9.72 16.91 -3.60
N VAL A 220 -10.73 17.33 -2.84
CA VAL A 220 -12.01 16.63 -2.75
C VAL A 220 -13.14 17.53 -3.22
N SER A 221 -14.18 16.91 -3.77
CA SER A 221 -15.40 17.57 -4.23
C SER A 221 -16.60 16.68 -3.90
N ALA A 222 -17.79 17.27 -3.85
CA ALA A 222 -19.02 16.48 -3.71
C ALA A 222 -19.23 15.57 -4.94
N SER A 223 -19.74 14.36 -4.71
CA SER A 223 -20.19 13.45 -5.77
C SER A 223 -21.62 13.00 -5.49
N GLY A 224 -22.58 13.70 -6.12
CA GLY A 224 -24.00 13.52 -5.81
C GLY A 224 -24.32 13.77 -4.34
N LYS A 225 -25.34 13.08 -3.80
CA LYS A 225 -25.79 13.30 -2.41
C LYS A 225 -24.97 12.55 -1.36
N ASN A 226 -24.44 11.37 -1.69
CA ASN A 226 -23.84 10.44 -0.73
C ASN A 226 -22.41 10.01 -1.08
N GLY A 227 -21.80 10.64 -2.08
CA GLY A 227 -20.45 10.33 -2.52
C GLY A 227 -19.52 11.53 -2.35
N MET A 228 -18.22 11.22 -2.27
CA MET A 228 -17.14 12.18 -2.36
C MET A 228 -16.30 11.83 -3.58
N ARG A 229 -16.01 12.82 -4.42
CA ARG A 229 -15.03 12.69 -5.49
C ARG A 229 -13.68 13.16 -4.96
N ARG A 230 -12.62 12.45 -5.29
CA ARG A 230 -11.25 12.92 -5.08
C ARG A 230 -10.54 12.93 -6.42
N ASP A 231 -9.91 14.06 -6.71
CA ASP A 231 -9.19 14.28 -7.95
C ASP A 231 -7.69 14.43 -7.65
N TRP A 232 -6.88 14.09 -8.66
CA TRP A 232 -5.44 14.28 -8.63
C TRP A 232 -4.91 14.80 -9.96
N ILE A 233 -3.88 15.64 -9.86
CA ILE A 233 -3.00 16.02 -10.96
C ILE A 233 -1.57 15.73 -10.53
N LEU A 234 -0.85 14.98 -11.35
CA LEU A 234 0.57 14.70 -11.18
C LEU A 234 1.35 15.41 -12.29
N GLN A 235 2.31 16.24 -11.90
CA GLN A 235 3.11 17.07 -12.81
C GLN A 235 4.60 16.82 -12.62
N ASP A 236 5.36 16.96 -13.69
CA ASP A 236 6.81 16.99 -13.65
C ASP A 236 7.29 18.33 -13.05
N CYS A 237 8.07 18.30 -11.97
CA CYS A 237 8.55 19.54 -11.33
C CYS A 237 9.52 20.35 -12.21
N LYS A 238 10.21 19.72 -13.15
CA LYS A 238 11.17 20.40 -14.05
C LYS A 238 10.44 21.07 -15.21
N THR A 239 9.49 20.38 -15.82
CA THR A 239 8.84 20.85 -17.07
C THR A 239 7.48 21.50 -16.84
N GLY A 240 6.84 21.25 -15.70
CA GLY A 240 5.46 21.67 -15.41
C GLY A 240 4.39 20.91 -16.19
N GLN A 241 4.78 19.91 -17.00
CA GLN A 241 3.85 19.11 -17.79
C GLN A 241 3.04 18.18 -16.91
N ILE A 242 1.75 18.04 -17.20
CA ILE A 242 0.88 17.05 -16.58
C ILE A 242 1.27 15.67 -17.11
N LEU A 243 1.61 14.77 -16.20
CA LEU A 243 1.98 13.39 -16.49
C LEU A 243 0.82 12.43 -16.26
N THR A 244 0.01 12.69 -15.24
CA THR A 244 -1.12 11.83 -14.88
C THR A 244 -2.26 12.66 -14.32
N ARG A 245 -3.47 12.26 -14.70
CA ARG A 245 -4.74 12.78 -14.17
C ARG A 245 -5.53 11.62 -13.61
N ALA A 246 -6.13 11.80 -12.45
CA ALA A 246 -6.93 10.76 -11.85
C ALA A 246 -8.15 11.30 -11.13
N THR A 247 -9.20 10.50 -11.07
CA THR A 247 -10.39 10.77 -10.27
C THR A 247 -10.90 9.49 -9.63
N SER A 248 -11.50 9.61 -8.46
CA SER A 248 -12.07 8.49 -7.72
C SER A 248 -13.38 8.89 -7.07
N VAL A 249 -14.26 7.91 -6.91
CA VAL A 249 -15.53 8.06 -6.20
C VAL A 249 -15.49 7.22 -4.94
N TRP A 250 -15.82 7.85 -3.82
CA TRP A 250 -15.85 7.26 -2.50
C TRP A 250 -17.25 7.34 -1.93
N VAL A 251 -17.66 6.28 -1.22
CA VAL A 251 -18.92 6.23 -0.50
C VAL A 251 -18.69 5.74 0.92
N MET A 252 -19.62 6.05 1.81
CA MET A 252 -19.54 5.55 3.18
C MET A 252 -20.10 4.13 3.28
N MET A 253 -19.43 3.30 4.06
CA MET A 253 -19.89 1.99 4.48
C MET A 253 -19.83 1.88 6.01
N ASN A 254 -20.83 1.23 6.60
CA ASN A 254 -20.78 0.89 8.01
C ASN A 254 -19.91 -0.37 8.21
N LYS A 255 -18.87 -0.25 9.06
CA LYS A 255 -17.87 -1.31 9.33
C LYS A 255 -18.50 -2.61 9.81
N LEU A 256 -19.53 -2.52 10.66
CA LEU A 256 -20.14 -3.69 11.32
C LEU A 256 -21.15 -4.41 10.42
N THR A 257 -22.05 -3.65 9.79
CA THR A 257 -23.11 -4.21 8.95
C THR A 257 -22.67 -4.47 7.51
N ARG A 258 -21.54 -3.90 7.09
CA ARG A 258 -21.00 -3.98 5.72
C ARG A 258 -21.98 -3.46 4.67
N ARG A 259 -22.84 -2.52 5.06
CA ARG A 259 -23.83 -1.86 4.20
C ARG A 259 -23.41 -0.42 3.90
N LEU A 260 -23.70 0.01 2.67
CA LEU A 260 -23.53 1.41 2.28
C LEU A 260 -24.41 2.31 3.16
N SER A 261 -23.85 3.44 3.57
CA SER A 261 -24.50 4.45 4.40
C SER A 261 -24.61 5.77 3.63
N LYS A 262 -25.66 6.53 3.91
CA LYS A 262 -25.67 7.95 3.58
C LYS A 262 -24.63 8.68 4.41
N ILE A 263 -24.21 9.86 3.94
CA ILE A 263 -23.33 10.76 4.69
C ILE A 263 -24.19 11.44 5.77
N PRO A 264 -23.96 11.19 7.07
CA PRO A 264 -24.65 11.91 8.15
C PRO A 264 -24.33 13.40 8.10
N ASP A 265 -25.24 14.24 8.59
CA ASP A 265 -25.09 15.70 8.51
C ASP A 265 -23.89 16.19 9.33
N GLU A 266 -23.55 15.50 10.43
CA GLU A 266 -22.39 15.84 11.26
C GLU A 266 -21.08 15.56 10.51
N VAL A 267 -20.99 14.42 9.82
CA VAL A 267 -19.82 14.12 8.99
C VAL A 267 -19.76 15.06 7.79
N ARG A 268 -20.91 15.43 7.21
CA ARG A 268 -20.97 16.43 6.13
C ARG A 268 -20.39 17.76 6.61
N GLY A 269 -20.75 18.20 7.81
CA GLY A 269 -20.23 19.43 8.42
C GLY A 269 -18.70 19.43 8.59
N GLU A 270 -18.08 18.26 8.79
CA GLU A 270 -16.62 18.14 8.85
C GLU A 270 -15.95 18.24 7.47
N ILE A 271 -16.54 17.62 6.43
CA ILE A 271 -15.87 17.46 5.12
C ILE A 271 -16.23 18.54 4.08
N GLU A 272 -17.45 19.09 4.14
CA GLU A 272 -17.95 20.06 3.17
C GLU A 272 -17.12 21.35 3.09
N PRO A 273 -16.55 21.88 4.19
CA PRO A 273 -15.65 23.03 4.13
C PRO A 273 -14.40 22.81 3.26
N PHE A 274 -14.01 21.55 3.02
CA PHE A 274 -12.87 21.17 2.19
C PHE A 274 -13.24 20.87 0.74
N PHE A 275 -14.53 20.95 0.38
CA PHE A 275 -14.98 20.68 -0.97
C PHE A 275 -14.65 21.82 -1.91
N MET A 276 -13.83 21.50 -2.91
CA MET A 276 -13.60 22.36 -4.06
C MET A 276 -14.75 22.21 -5.06
N ASN A 277 -15.31 23.33 -5.50
CA ASN A 277 -16.28 23.35 -6.59
C ASN A 277 -15.54 23.42 -7.95
N SER A 278 -14.97 22.29 -8.35
CA SER A 278 -14.27 22.13 -9.63
C SER A 278 -14.93 21.04 -10.48
N PRO A 279 -14.86 21.14 -11.82
CA PRO A 279 -15.24 20.03 -12.69
C PRO A 279 -14.27 18.84 -12.49
N PRO A 280 -14.71 17.60 -12.78
CA PRO A 280 -13.81 16.45 -12.77
C PRO A 280 -12.60 16.67 -13.67
N VAL A 281 -11.41 16.27 -13.20
CA VAL A 281 -10.15 16.41 -13.96
C VAL A 281 -10.07 15.41 -15.12
N VAL A 282 -10.76 14.28 -14.97
CA VAL A 282 -10.91 13.24 -15.98
C VAL A 282 -12.39 13.17 -16.33
N GLU A 283 -12.69 13.19 -17.63
CA GLU A 283 -14.07 13.00 -18.09
C GLU A 283 -14.57 11.62 -17.69
N GLU A 284 -15.82 11.55 -17.22
CA GLU A 284 -16.37 10.28 -16.78
C GLU A 284 -16.49 9.31 -17.94
N ASP A 285 -15.68 8.26 -17.90
CA ASP A 285 -15.90 7.09 -18.74
C ASP A 285 -17.21 6.38 -18.32
N SER A 286 -18.24 6.56 -19.14
CA SER A 286 -19.58 6.00 -18.99
C SER A 286 -19.75 4.65 -19.70
N ARG A 287 -18.72 4.17 -20.40
CA ARG A 287 -18.74 2.87 -21.07
C ARG A 287 -18.80 1.76 -20.00
N LYS A 288 -19.81 0.91 -20.10
CA LYS A 288 -20.07 -0.19 -19.16
C LYS A 288 -18.91 -1.19 -19.13
N LEU A 289 -18.38 -1.46 -17.93
CA LEU A 289 -17.41 -2.53 -17.74
C LEU A 289 -18.08 -3.91 -17.86
N LEU A 290 -17.56 -4.72 -18.76
CA LEU A 290 -18.13 -6.04 -19.05
C LEU A 290 -17.92 -6.98 -17.88
N LYS A 291 -18.89 -7.88 -17.67
CA LYS A 291 -18.73 -9.00 -16.75
C LYS A 291 -18.12 -10.15 -17.54
N LEU A 292 -16.82 -10.38 -17.37
CA LEU A 292 -16.16 -11.54 -17.95
C LEU A 292 -16.51 -12.82 -17.21
N ASP A 293 -16.32 -13.94 -17.89
CA ASP A 293 -16.37 -15.30 -17.36
C ASP A 293 -15.31 -16.16 -18.06
N ASP A 294 -15.17 -17.43 -17.66
CA ASP A 294 -14.15 -18.32 -18.23
C ASP A 294 -14.35 -18.63 -19.74
N LYS A 295 -15.51 -18.28 -20.30
CA LYS A 295 -15.81 -18.49 -21.73
C LYS A 295 -15.52 -17.26 -22.58
N THR A 296 -15.54 -16.08 -21.96
CA THR A 296 -15.38 -14.77 -22.61
C THR A 296 -14.01 -14.16 -22.36
N ALA A 297 -13.26 -14.67 -21.38
CA ALA A 297 -11.89 -14.27 -21.14
C ALA A 297 -10.92 -15.01 -22.08
N ASP A 298 -9.97 -14.27 -22.65
CA ASP A 298 -8.89 -14.83 -23.46
C ASP A 298 -7.76 -15.40 -22.58
N TYR A 299 -7.55 -14.77 -21.41
CA TYR A 299 -6.48 -15.12 -20.48
C TYR A 299 -7.01 -15.20 -19.05
N VAL A 300 -6.55 -16.21 -18.32
CA VAL A 300 -7.01 -16.51 -16.96
C VAL A 300 -5.81 -16.88 -16.08
N ARG A 301 -5.74 -16.27 -14.89
CA ARG A 301 -4.75 -16.57 -13.85
C ARG A 301 -5.46 -16.90 -12.54
N THR A 302 -5.30 -18.12 -12.05
CA THR A 302 -5.88 -18.62 -10.79
C THR A 302 -4.86 -18.64 -9.65
N GLY A 303 -5.33 -18.88 -8.41
CA GLY A 303 -4.45 -19.07 -7.26
C GLY A 303 -3.75 -17.80 -6.78
N LEU A 304 -4.27 -16.61 -7.09
CA LEU A 304 -3.73 -15.37 -6.58
C LEU A 304 -4.13 -15.23 -5.11
N THR A 305 -3.14 -15.13 -4.22
CA THR A 305 -3.38 -15.02 -2.78
C THR A 305 -2.67 -13.80 -2.20
N PRO A 306 -3.32 -13.01 -1.33
CA PRO A 306 -2.67 -11.91 -0.62
C PRO A 306 -1.48 -12.38 0.22
N ARG A 307 -0.40 -11.59 0.18
CA ARG A 307 0.71 -11.72 1.13
C ARG A 307 0.49 -10.80 2.32
N TRP A 308 1.25 -11.01 3.39
CA TRP A 308 1.18 -10.16 4.58
C TRP A 308 1.39 -8.68 4.26
N GLY A 309 2.32 -8.36 3.37
CA GLY A 309 2.60 -6.98 2.95
C GLY A 309 1.55 -6.36 2.02
N ASP A 310 0.58 -7.13 1.54
CA ASP A 310 -0.51 -6.63 0.70
C ASP A 310 -1.70 -6.15 1.54
N LEU A 311 -1.69 -6.43 2.84
CA LEU A 311 -2.74 -6.02 3.77
C LEU A 311 -2.48 -4.61 4.31
N ASP A 312 -3.56 -3.84 4.41
CA ASP A 312 -3.57 -2.53 5.06
C ASP A 312 -3.78 -2.64 6.59
N ILE A 313 -3.81 -1.50 7.27
CA ILE A 313 -4.02 -1.43 8.73
C ILE A 313 -5.37 -2.00 9.18
N ASN A 314 -6.34 -2.10 8.26
CA ASN A 314 -7.66 -2.66 8.50
C ASN A 314 -7.74 -4.17 8.21
N GLN A 315 -6.60 -4.80 7.88
CA GLN A 315 -6.49 -6.20 7.47
C GLN A 315 -7.25 -6.53 6.17
N HIS A 316 -7.50 -5.52 5.34
CA HIS A 316 -7.99 -5.70 3.98
C HIS A 316 -6.85 -5.58 2.99
N VAL A 317 -7.01 -6.19 1.81
CA VAL A 317 -6.05 -5.97 0.73
C VAL A 317 -6.06 -4.50 0.31
N ASN A 318 -4.88 -3.89 0.24
CA ASN A 318 -4.68 -2.52 -0.22
C ASN A 318 -5.19 -2.36 -1.67
N ASN A 319 -5.92 -1.27 -1.94
CA ASN A 319 -6.53 -1.01 -3.25
C ASN A 319 -5.53 -1.06 -4.42
N VAL A 320 -4.29 -0.60 -4.19
CA VAL A 320 -3.24 -0.63 -5.22
C VAL A 320 -2.90 -2.07 -5.65
N LYS A 321 -3.05 -3.05 -4.77
CA LYS A 321 -2.73 -4.46 -5.07
C LYS A 321 -3.71 -5.14 -5.99
N TYR A 322 -4.97 -4.70 -6.03
CA TYR A 322 -5.91 -5.18 -7.04
C TYR A 322 -5.45 -4.84 -8.46
N ILE A 323 -4.73 -3.73 -8.65
CA ILE A 323 -4.21 -3.31 -9.96
C ILE A 323 -3.16 -4.30 -10.45
N GLY A 324 -2.20 -4.64 -9.60
CA GLY A 324 -1.21 -5.68 -9.91
C GLY A 324 -1.88 -6.99 -10.31
N TRP A 325 -2.83 -7.49 -9.51
CA TRP A 325 -3.53 -8.73 -9.80
C TRP A 325 -4.38 -8.70 -11.08
N ILE A 326 -5.01 -7.58 -11.41
CA ILE A 326 -5.72 -7.41 -12.68
C ILE A 326 -4.77 -7.55 -13.88
N LEU A 327 -3.52 -7.08 -13.72
CA LEU A 327 -2.50 -7.15 -14.77
C LEU A 327 -1.79 -8.51 -14.87
N GLU A 328 -1.90 -9.39 -13.87
CA GLU A 328 -1.30 -10.74 -13.89
C GLU A 328 -1.86 -11.64 -15.00
N SER A 329 -3.10 -11.42 -15.44
CA SER A 329 -3.67 -12.11 -16.61
C SER A 329 -3.55 -11.32 -17.90
N ALA A 330 -2.97 -10.11 -17.90
CA ALA A 330 -2.70 -9.39 -19.13
C ALA A 330 -1.58 -10.09 -19.93
N PRO A 331 -1.72 -10.23 -21.26
CA PRO A 331 -0.76 -10.98 -22.04
C PRO A 331 0.60 -10.26 -22.10
N LEU A 332 1.67 -11.03 -21.86
CA LEU A 332 3.04 -10.51 -21.78
C LEU A 332 3.47 -9.69 -23.01
N PRO A 333 3.13 -10.06 -24.27
CA PRO A 333 3.46 -9.24 -25.44
C PRO A 333 2.92 -7.80 -25.36
N ILE A 334 1.75 -7.57 -24.77
CA ILE A 334 1.21 -6.22 -24.57
C ILE A 334 2.06 -5.47 -23.54
N LEU A 335 2.41 -6.10 -22.42
CA LEU A 335 3.21 -5.48 -21.36
C LEU A 335 4.63 -5.09 -21.83
N GLU A 336 5.19 -5.85 -22.77
CA GLU A 336 6.50 -5.58 -23.35
C GLU A 336 6.45 -4.47 -24.41
N SER A 337 5.48 -4.52 -25.32
CA SER A 337 5.40 -3.62 -26.48
C SER A 337 4.61 -2.32 -26.24
N HIS A 338 3.71 -2.30 -25.26
CA HIS A 338 2.82 -1.18 -24.96
C HIS A 338 2.94 -0.69 -23.52
N GLU A 339 2.60 0.58 -23.31
CA GLU A 339 2.42 1.17 -21.98
C GLU A 339 0.95 1.50 -21.73
N LEU A 340 0.53 1.38 -20.47
CA LEU A 340 -0.83 1.65 -20.03
C LEU A 340 -1.10 3.16 -20.06
N SER A 341 -2.05 3.61 -20.89
CA SER A 341 -2.44 5.01 -21.03
C SER A 341 -3.70 5.38 -20.26
N SER A 342 -4.59 4.43 -20.02
CA SER A 342 -5.83 4.64 -19.28
C SER A 342 -6.20 3.42 -18.45
N LEU A 343 -6.72 3.64 -17.24
CA LEU A 343 -7.18 2.61 -16.32
C LEU A 343 -8.50 3.07 -15.70
N THR A 344 -9.55 2.27 -15.86
CA THR A 344 -10.84 2.46 -15.17
C THR A 344 -11.17 1.23 -14.36
N LEU A 345 -11.46 1.40 -13.08
CA LEU A 345 -11.77 0.33 -12.13
C LEU A 345 -13.10 0.59 -11.44
N GLU A 346 -13.89 -0.47 -11.28
CA GLU A 346 -15.09 -0.50 -10.43
C GLU A 346 -14.93 -1.57 -9.35
N TYR A 347 -14.87 -1.13 -8.10
CA TYR A 347 -14.74 -1.99 -6.93
C TYR A 347 -16.12 -2.42 -6.44
N ARG A 348 -16.26 -3.70 -6.14
CA ARG A 348 -17.53 -4.31 -5.69
C ARG A 348 -17.43 -4.95 -4.32
N ARG A 349 -16.25 -5.45 -3.95
CA ARG A 349 -16.04 -6.18 -2.71
C ARG A 349 -14.58 -6.06 -2.25
N GLU A 350 -14.39 -6.12 -0.95
CA GLU A 350 -13.07 -6.19 -0.30
C GLU A 350 -12.60 -7.65 -0.16
N CYS A 351 -11.29 -7.85 -0.22
CA CYS A 351 -10.64 -9.14 0.03
C CYS A 351 -9.92 -9.13 1.37
N GLY A 352 -9.97 -10.27 2.05
CA GLY A 352 -9.23 -10.52 3.29
C GLY A 352 -8.02 -11.42 3.04
N ARG A 353 -7.26 -11.69 4.10
CA ARG A 353 -6.03 -12.48 4.08
C ARG A 353 -6.17 -13.86 3.41
N ASP A 354 -7.24 -14.57 3.69
CA ASP A 354 -7.42 -15.97 3.26
C ASP A 354 -8.15 -16.09 1.91
N SER A 355 -8.34 -14.96 1.21
CA SER A 355 -8.98 -14.94 -0.09
C SER A 355 -8.08 -15.56 -1.16
N VAL A 356 -8.66 -16.41 -2.00
CA VAL A 356 -8.03 -16.92 -3.23
C VAL A 356 -8.76 -16.34 -4.42
N LEU A 357 -8.01 -15.71 -5.31
CA LEU A 357 -8.54 -14.94 -6.42
C LEU A 357 -8.16 -15.52 -7.78
N GLN A 358 -9.01 -15.21 -8.75
CA GLN A 358 -8.82 -15.45 -10.16
C GLN A 358 -8.89 -14.12 -10.90
N SER A 359 -7.88 -13.86 -11.73
CA SER A 359 -7.82 -12.74 -12.66
C SER A 359 -8.15 -13.20 -14.07
N LEU A 360 -9.02 -12.46 -14.75
CA LEU A 360 -9.49 -12.73 -16.10
C LEU A 360 -9.29 -11.49 -16.95
N THR A 361 -8.74 -11.67 -18.16
CA THR A 361 -8.53 -10.62 -19.15
C THR A 361 -9.13 -11.03 -20.50
N ALA A 362 -9.87 -10.12 -21.12
CA ALA A 362 -10.27 -10.22 -22.52
C ALA A 362 -9.69 -9.03 -23.29
N VAL A 363 -9.08 -9.29 -24.45
CA VAL A 363 -8.40 -8.29 -25.27
C VAL A 363 -9.31 -7.87 -26.42
N SER A 364 -9.51 -6.56 -26.57
CA SER A 364 -10.26 -5.95 -27.65
C SER A 364 -9.35 -4.98 -28.40
N GLY A 365 -8.99 -5.32 -29.63
CA GLY A 365 -8.12 -4.50 -30.48
C GLY A 365 -7.96 -5.16 -31.85
N ALA A 366 -7.84 -4.33 -32.89
CA ALA A 366 -7.64 -4.80 -34.25
C ALA A 366 -6.36 -5.66 -34.33
N ASP A 367 -6.50 -6.89 -34.77
CA ASP A 367 -5.43 -7.84 -35.09
C ASP A 367 -4.62 -8.42 -33.91
N ILE A 368 -5.24 -9.33 -33.15
CA ILE A 368 -4.55 -10.35 -32.33
C ILE A 368 -3.56 -11.20 -33.18
N GLY A 369 -3.61 -11.11 -34.52
CA GLY A 369 -2.69 -11.77 -35.46
C GLY A 369 -1.63 -10.86 -36.12
N ASN A 370 -1.68 -9.53 -35.97
CA ASN A 370 -0.69 -8.59 -36.52
C ASN A 370 -0.33 -7.55 -35.44
N LEU A 371 0.48 -7.96 -34.47
CA LEU A 371 1.07 -7.12 -33.42
C LEU A 371 2.10 -6.10 -33.95
N GLY A 372 1.90 -5.59 -35.17
CA GLY A 372 2.77 -4.64 -35.86
C GLY A 372 2.06 -3.37 -36.35
N SER A 373 0.77 -3.19 -36.06
CA SER A 373 0.05 -1.95 -36.41
C SER A 373 0.00 -0.98 -35.23
N ASN A 374 0.16 0.31 -35.52
CA ASN A 374 0.14 1.47 -34.59
C ASN A 374 -1.20 1.67 -33.82
N GLY A 375 -2.01 0.62 -33.63
CA GLY A 375 -3.31 0.69 -32.96
C GLY A 375 -3.18 0.69 -31.44
N GLY A 376 -4.08 1.40 -30.75
CA GLY A 376 -4.27 1.23 -29.32
C GLY A 376 -4.92 -0.13 -29.03
N VAL A 377 -4.54 -0.74 -27.91
CA VAL A 377 -5.12 -2.01 -27.44
C VAL A 377 -5.99 -1.74 -26.22
N GLU A 378 -7.20 -2.29 -26.18
CA GLU A 378 -8.05 -2.25 -24.99
C GLU A 378 -8.08 -3.64 -24.36
N CYS A 379 -8.02 -3.71 -23.03
CA CYS A 379 -8.31 -4.94 -22.31
C CYS A 379 -9.44 -4.71 -21.30
N GLN A 380 -10.35 -5.65 -21.24
CA GLN A 380 -11.36 -5.76 -20.19
C GLN A 380 -10.87 -6.75 -19.14
N HIS A 381 -11.13 -6.48 -17.87
CA HIS A 381 -10.62 -7.26 -16.76
C HIS A 381 -11.70 -7.57 -15.74
N LEU A 382 -11.59 -8.76 -15.14
CA LEU A 382 -12.36 -9.14 -13.96
C LEU A 382 -11.44 -9.83 -12.96
N LEU A 383 -11.41 -9.29 -11.75
CA LEU A 383 -10.87 -9.95 -10.58
C LEU A 383 -12.03 -10.48 -9.73
N ARG A 384 -12.03 -11.77 -9.43
CA ARG A 384 -13.07 -12.43 -8.63
C ARG A 384 -12.45 -13.41 -7.63
N LEU A 385 -13.19 -13.74 -6.59
CA LEU A 385 -12.87 -14.92 -5.77
C LEU A 385 -13.02 -16.17 -6.63
N GLU A 386 -12.25 -17.22 -6.34
CA GLU A 386 -12.44 -18.52 -7.00
C GLU A 386 -13.85 -19.10 -6.74
N GLU A 387 -14.50 -18.70 -5.64
CA GLU A 387 -15.90 -18.97 -5.34
C GLU A 387 -16.91 -18.24 -6.26
N GLY A 388 -16.43 -17.34 -7.12
CA GLY A 388 -17.20 -16.66 -8.17
C GLY A 388 -17.68 -15.24 -7.83
N ALA A 389 -17.50 -14.77 -6.59
CA ALA A 389 -17.88 -13.42 -6.22
C ALA A 389 -16.94 -12.37 -6.83
N GLU A 390 -17.51 -11.36 -7.49
CA GLU A 390 -16.75 -10.29 -8.14
C GLU A 390 -16.11 -9.34 -7.12
N ILE A 391 -14.84 -9.02 -7.32
CA ILE A 391 -14.07 -8.09 -6.48
C ILE A 391 -13.91 -6.75 -7.21
N VAL A 392 -13.30 -6.77 -8.40
CA VAL A 392 -13.04 -5.57 -9.20
C VAL A 392 -13.28 -5.88 -10.67
N ARG A 393 -13.94 -4.95 -11.37
CA ARG A 393 -13.95 -4.93 -12.84
C ARG A 393 -13.03 -3.82 -13.31
N GLY A 394 -12.32 -4.07 -14.41
CA GLY A 394 -11.38 -3.10 -14.96
C GLY A 394 -11.49 -2.96 -16.46
N ARG A 395 -11.11 -1.81 -16.97
CA ARG A 395 -10.69 -1.61 -18.35
C ARG A 395 -9.33 -0.94 -18.36
N THR A 396 -8.46 -1.39 -19.24
CA THR A 396 -7.20 -0.74 -19.55
C THR A 396 -7.11 -0.40 -21.02
N GLU A 397 -6.51 0.75 -21.33
CA GLU A 397 -6.13 1.12 -22.70
C GLU A 397 -4.62 1.26 -22.75
N TRP A 398 -4.03 0.78 -23.83
CA TRP A 398 -2.60 0.65 -24.01
C TRP A 398 -2.20 1.33 -25.31
N ARG A 399 -1.07 2.02 -25.28
CA ARG A 399 -0.43 2.62 -26.46
C ARG A 399 0.97 2.03 -26.67
N PRO A 400 1.46 1.94 -27.91
CA PRO A 400 2.81 1.46 -28.16
C PRO A 400 3.84 2.25 -27.34
N LYS A 401 4.82 1.57 -26.76
CA LYS A 401 5.94 2.25 -26.09
C LYS A 401 6.73 3.04 -27.13
N TYR A 402 7.19 4.22 -26.76
CA TYR A 402 8.13 4.95 -27.60
C TYR A 402 9.41 4.12 -27.71
N VAL A 403 9.74 3.70 -28.93
CA VAL A 403 11.04 3.07 -29.20
C VAL A 403 12.11 4.11 -28.92
N ASN A 404 12.82 3.97 -27.80
CA ASN A 404 14.03 4.74 -27.56
C ASN A 404 15.03 4.35 -28.66
N ASN A 405 15.15 5.18 -29.71
CA ASN A 405 16.15 5.08 -30.78
C ASN A 405 17.59 5.33 -30.27
N LEU A 406 17.98 4.73 -29.15
CA LEU A 406 19.29 4.87 -28.53
C LEU A 406 20.17 3.61 -28.73
N GLY A 407 19.76 2.70 -29.63
CA GLY A 407 20.47 1.45 -29.94
C GLY A 407 21.10 1.34 -31.33
N ILE A 408 20.94 2.33 -32.22
CA ILE A 408 21.55 2.30 -33.57
C ILE A 408 22.53 3.48 -33.71
N VAL A 409 23.57 3.48 -32.87
CA VAL A 409 24.81 4.23 -33.15
C VAL A 409 25.95 3.24 -32.90
N GLY A 410 26.23 2.42 -33.92
CA GLY A 410 27.22 1.35 -33.77
C GLY A 410 27.38 0.44 -34.98
N GLN A 411 27.18 0.93 -36.20
CA GLN A 411 27.75 0.31 -37.40
C GLN A 411 28.45 1.42 -38.20
N LEU A 412 29.74 1.61 -37.91
CA LEU A 412 30.64 2.27 -38.82
C LEU A 412 30.77 1.36 -40.06
N PRO A 413 30.59 1.87 -41.29
CA PRO A 413 30.83 1.07 -42.49
C PRO A 413 32.32 0.73 -42.56
N ALA A 414 32.63 -0.55 -42.75
CA ALA A 414 33.97 -1.00 -43.02
C ALA A 414 34.49 -0.31 -44.29
N GLU A 415 35.57 0.46 -44.15
CA GLU A 415 36.34 0.98 -45.26
C GLU A 415 36.77 -0.18 -46.16
N SER A 416 36.46 -0.06 -47.46
CA SER A 416 37.00 -0.96 -48.48
C SER A 416 38.35 -0.42 -48.92
N ALA A 417 39.35 -1.30 -48.86
CA ALA A 417 40.71 -1.13 -49.38
C ALA A 417 40.75 -1.05 -50.91
#